data_AF-A0A1J3ISL2-F1
#
_entry.id   AF-A0A1J3ISL2-F1
#
_cell.length_a   1.000
_cell.length_b   1.000
_cell.length_c   1.000
_cell.angle_alpha   90.00
_cell.angle_beta   90.00
_cell.angle_gamma   90.00
#
_symmetry.space_group_name_H-M   'P 1'
#
loop_
_entity.id
_entity.type
_entity.pdbx_description
1 polymer ?
#
loop_
_entity_poly.entity_id
_entity_poly.type
_entity_poly.pdbx_seq_one_letter_code
_entity_poly.pdbx_strand_id
1 'polypeptide(L)'
;DELETHSKPDTVSVLVYYGGDRTHDAKAIASYDVVLTTYGVLTSAYKQDLGNSVFHRIDWYRIVLDEAHTIKSWKTQGAKATFELSSHCRWCLTGTPLQNKLEDLYSLLCFLHVEPWCNWAWWSKLIQKPYENGDPRGLKLIKAILRPLMLRRTKETRDKEGSLILELPPTDVQVIECEQSEAERDFYTALYKRSKVQFDQFVAQGRVLHNYANILELLLRLRQCCNHPFLVMSRADSQ
;
A
#
# COMPACT_ATOMS: atom_id res chain seq x y z
N ASP A 1 -3.46 -18.12 14.67
CA ASP A 1 -3.13 -18.94 13.48
C ASP A 1 -1.61 -19.02 13.28
N GLU A 2 -0.97 -18.24 12.39
CA GLU A 2 0.47 -18.43 12.06
C GLU A 2 1.42 -18.40 13.27
N LEU A 3 1.20 -17.48 14.22
CA LEU A 3 2.01 -17.41 15.45
C LEU A 3 1.85 -18.66 16.32
N GLU A 4 0.67 -19.27 16.36
CA GLU A 4 0.40 -20.47 17.15
C GLU A 4 0.97 -21.71 16.46
N THR A 5 0.82 -21.81 15.14
CA THR A 5 1.36 -22.90 14.32
C THR A 5 2.90 -22.97 14.39
N HIS A 6 3.56 -21.82 14.44
CA HIS A 6 5.02 -21.72 14.37
C HIS A 6 5.70 -21.45 15.72
N SER A 7 4.94 -21.41 16.82
CA SER A 7 5.48 -21.30 18.18
C SER A 7 5.21 -22.56 18.99
N LYS A 8 5.99 -22.77 20.04
CA LYS A 8 5.66 -23.82 21.00
C LYS A 8 4.37 -23.42 21.74
N PRO A 9 3.46 -24.38 22.03
CA PRO A 9 2.26 -24.07 22.81
C PRO A 9 2.60 -23.39 24.14
N ASP A 10 1.76 -22.44 24.56
CA ASP A 10 1.87 -21.68 25.82
C ASP A 10 3.17 -20.87 26.00
N THR A 11 3.92 -20.58 24.93
CA THR A 11 5.16 -19.80 25.00
C THR A 11 5.04 -18.34 24.58
N VAL A 12 3.95 -17.97 23.89
CA VAL A 12 3.71 -16.62 23.39
C VAL A 12 2.26 -16.25 23.66
N SER A 13 2.06 -15.18 24.42
CA SER A 13 0.74 -14.58 24.61
C SER A 13 0.44 -13.56 23.51
N VAL A 14 -0.72 -13.71 22.86
CA VAL A 14 -1.11 -12.86 21.72
C VAL A 14 -2.42 -12.16 22.02
N LEU A 15 -2.44 -10.83 21.84
CA LEU A 15 -3.64 -10.01 21.88
C LEU A 15 -4.00 -9.54 20.48
N VAL A 16 -5.18 -9.92 19.98
CA VAL A 16 -5.76 -9.35 18.76
C VAL A 16 -6.60 -8.13 19.13
N TYR A 17 -6.04 -6.95 18.90
CA TYR A 17 -6.68 -5.67 19.18
C TYR A 17 -7.49 -5.19 17.97
N TYR A 18 -8.74 -5.66 17.87
CA TYR A 18 -9.68 -5.37 16.78
C TYR A 18 -11.13 -5.30 17.30
N GLY A 19 -12.05 -4.64 16.58
CA GLY A 19 -13.49 -4.57 16.98
C GLY A 19 -13.83 -3.50 18.03
N GLY A 20 -15.10 -3.34 18.42
CA GLY A 20 -15.59 -2.20 19.23
C GLY A 20 -15.23 -2.24 20.72
N ASP A 21 -15.30 -3.42 21.35
CA ASP A 21 -15.05 -3.60 22.79
C ASP A 21 -13.56 -3.84 23.07
N ARG A 22 -12.78 -2.75 23.07
CA ARG A 22 -11.33 -2.81 23.29
C ARG A 22 -10.97 -2.16 24.61
N THR A 23 -10.04 -2.77 25.34
CA THR A 23 -9.48 -2.15 26.54
C THR A 23 -8.70 -0.90 26.18
N HIS A 24 -8.90 0.18 26.93
CA HIS A 24 -8.11 1.41 26.82
C HIS A 24 -6.97 1.45 27.85
N ASP A 25 -6.78 0.37 28.62
CA ASP A 25 -5.69 0.27 29.58
C ASP A 25 -4.39 -0.20 28.88
N ALA A 26 -3.44 0.73 28.77
CA ALA A 26 -2.13 0.46 28.19
C ALA A 26 -1.36 -0.64 28.94
N LYS A 27 -1.54 -0.76 30.27
CA LYS A 27 -0.83 -1.79 31.06
C LYS A 27 -1.34 -3.19 30.75
N ALA A 28 -2.66 -3.34 30.58
CA ALA A 28 -3.26 -4.61 30.19
C ALA A 28 -2.87 -5.04 28.77
N ILE A 29 -2.63 -4.09 27.86
CA ILE A 29 -2.11 -4.40 26.51
C ILE A 29 -0.63 -4.81 26.59
N ALA A 30 0.16 -4.07 27.38
CA ALA A 30 1.59 -4.31 27.53
C ALA A 30 1.95 -5.62 28.27
N SER A 31 0.98 -6.30 28.90
CA SER A 31 1.20 -7.60 29.52
C SER A 31 1.29 -8.76 28.53
N TYR A 32 0.92 -8.54 27.26
CA TYR A 32 1.02 -9.54 26.20
C TYR A 32 2.36 -9.46 25.48
N ASP A 33 2.87 -10.60 25.01
CA ASP A 33 4.13 -10.68 24.25
C ASP A 33 3.98 -10.10 22.84
N VAL A 34 2.82 -10.33 22.21
CA VAL A 34 2.51 -9.86 20.86
C VAL A 34 1.13 -9.22 20.82
N VAL A 35 1.06 -8.02 20.24
CA VAL A 35 -0.21 -7.31 19.99
C VAL A 35 -0.39 -7.13 18.49
N LEU A 36 -1.48 -7.69 17.96
CA LEU A 36 -1.86 -7.58 16.56
C LEU A 36 -2.97 -6.54 16.42
N THR A 37 -2.80 -5.59 15.51
CA THR A 37 -3.80 -4.56 15.21
C THR A 37 -3.77 -4.23 13.72
N THR A 38 -4.70 -3.40 13.28
CA THR A 38 -4.76 -2.95 11.89
C THR A 38 -4.35 -1.49 11.77
N TYR A 39 -3.85 -1.09 10.59
CA TYR A 39 -3.58 0.32 10.29
C TYR A 39 -4.78 1.23 10.53
N GLY A 40 -6.00 0.75 10.22
CA GLY A 40 -7.22 1.50 10.44
C GLY A 40 -7.48 1.78 11.93
N VAL A 41 -7.31 0.76 12.78
CA VAL A 41 -7.48 0.90 14.24
C VAL A 41 -6.44 1.84 14.84
N LEU A 42 -5.15 1.68 14.47
CA LEU A 42 -4.09 2.60 14.89
C LEU A 42 -4.40 4.04 14.48
N THR A 43 -4.76 4.25 13.21
CA THR A 43 -5.08 5.58 12.67
C THR A 43 -6.29 6.20 13.38
N SER A 44 -7.32 5.40 13.66
CA SER A 44 -8.52 5.86 14.38
C SER A 44 -8.17 6.29 15.80
N ALA A 45 -7.43 5.46 16.54
CA ALA A 45 -7.04 5.74 17.91
C ALA A 45 -6.14 6.99 18.00
N TYR A 46 -5.19 7.13 17.06
CA TYR A 46 -4.32 8.30 16.97
C TYR A 46 -5.10 9.61 16.74
N LYS A 47 -6.10 9.56 15.85
CA LYS A 47 -6.96 10.73 15.56
C LYS A 47 -7.85 11.12 16.75
N GLN A 48 -8.41 10.13 17.44
CA GLN A 48 -9.30 10.37 18.58
C GLN A 48 -8.57 11.02 19.75
N ASP A 49 -7.36 10.54 20.04
CA ASP A 49 -6.59 10.95 21.22
C ASP A 49 -5.48 11.98 20.91
N LEU A 50 -5.54 12.65 19.74
CA LEU A 50 -4.58 13.69 19.31
C LEU A 50 -3.10 13.28 19.49
N GLY A 51 -2.78 12.04 19.14
CA GLY A 51 -1.42 11.50 19.24
C GLY A 51 -1.05 10.82 20.57
N ASN A 52 -1.92 10.89 21.58
CA ASN A 52 -1.72 10.21 22.86
C ASN A 52 -2.58 8.93 22.98
N SER A 53 -2.69 8.15 21.90
CA SER A 53 -3.51 6.93 21.91
C SER A 53 -2.92 5.85 22.79
N VAL A 54 -3.70 4.81 23.12
CA VAL A 54 -3.22 3.67 23.93
C VAL A 54 -1.90 3.07 23.42
N PHE A 55 -1.74 2.95 22.08
CA PHE A 55 -0.50 2.47 21.47
C PHE A 55 0.72 3.40 21.64
N HIS A 56 0.51 4.71 21.78
CA HIS A 56 1.59 5.71 21.88
C HIS A 56 2.06 5.91 23.33
N ARG A 57 1.34 5.35 24.30
CA ARG A 57 1.71 5.34 25.73
C ARG A 57 2.55 4.13 26.11
N ILE A 58 2.75 3.20 25.19
CA ILE A 58 3.50 1.95 25.40
C ILE A 58 4.84 2.09 24.68
N ASP A 59 5.93 1.78 25.39
CA ASP A 59 7.26 1.65 24.81
C ASP A 59 7.43 0.23 24.25
N TRP A 60 7.26 0.10 22.93
CA TRP A 60 7.30 -1.21 22.29
C TRP A 60 8.72 -1.73 22.14
N TYR A 61 8.94 -3.02 22.36
CA TYR A 61 10.23 -3.61 22.01
C TYR A 61 10.45 -3.62 20.50
N ARG A 62 9.45 -4.07 19.74
CA ARG A 62 9.51 -4.15 18.28
C ARG A 62 8.18 -3.78 17.64
N ILE A 63 8.23 -2.98 16.58
CA ILE A 63 7.08 -2.72 15.70
C ILE A 63 7.38 -3.33 14.34
N VAL A 64 6.45 -4.15 13.86
CA VAL A 64 6.52 -4.79 12.54
C VAL A 64 5.34 -4.30 11.70
N LEU A 65 5.66 -3.69 10.56
CA LEU A 65 4.67 -3.27 9.58
C LEU A 65 4.59 -4.32 8.48
N ASP A 66 3.48 -5.04 8.43
CA ASP A 66 3.18 -5.92 7.30
C ASP A 66 2.49 -5.14 6.17
N GLU A 67 2.84 -5.46 4.93
CA GLU A 67 2.55 -4.64 3.76
C GLU A 67 2.84 -3.15 4.00
N ALA A 68 4.06 -2.85 4.45
CA ALA A 68 4.51 -1.52 4.85
C ALA A 68 4.32 -0.44 3.76
N HIS A 69 4.10 -0.82 2.50
CA HIS A 69 3.69 0.10 1.44
C HIS A 69 2.34 0.80 1.73
N THR A 70 1.55 0.32 2.71
CA THR A 70 0.33 0.95 3.21
C THR A 70 0.59 2.38 3.72
N ILE A 71 1.76 2.64 4.32
CA ILE A 71 2.14 3.97 4.81
C ILE A 71 2.91 4.79 3.78
N LYS A 72 2.92 4.44 2.48
CA LYS A 72 3.71 5.11 1.44
C LYS A 72 3.57 6.63 1.35
N SER A 73 2.45 7.18 1.78
CA SER A 73 2.23 8.63 1.83
C SER A 73 2.51 9.18 3.23
N TRP A 74 3.73 9.68 3.44
CA TRP A 74 4.23 10.21 4.72
C TRP A 74 3.39 11.34 5.32
N LYS A 75 2.60 12.03 4.49
CA LYS A 75 1.71 13.13 4.92
C LYS A 75 0.42 12.64 5.55
N THR A 76 0.02 11.39 5.31
CA THR A 76 -1.24 10.83 5.82
C THR A 76 -1.20 10.66 7.32
N GLN A 77 -2.37 10.76 7.95
CA GLN A 77 -2.49 10.54 9.39
C GLN A 77 -2.09 9.13 9.80
N GLY A 78 -2.36 8.12 8.96
CA GLY A 78 -1.93 6.74 9.24
C GLY A 78 -0.40 6.58 9.25
N ALA A 79 0.30 7.24 8.32
CA ALA A 79 1.76 7.24 8.31
C ALA A 79 2.33 7.94 9.55
N LYS A 80 1.83 9.14 9.89
CA LYS A 80 2.24 9.90 11.08
C LYS A 80 2.01 9.11 12.37
N ALA A 81 0.83 8.52 12.53
CA ALA A 81 0.48 7.65 13.64
C ALA A 81 1.44 6.45 13.77
N THR A 82 2.04 6.00 12.67
CA THR A 82 2.98 4.89 12.68
C THR A 82 4.40 5.35 13.02
N PHE A 83 4.79 6.55 12.59
CA PHE A 83 6.12 7.14 12.87
C PHE A 83 6.31 7.52 14.33
N GLU A 84 5.22 7.92 15.01
CA GLU A 84 5.23 8.44 16.38
C GLU A 84 5.15 7.35 17.45
N LEU A 85 4.90 6.09 17.07
CA LEU A 85 4.96 4.98 18.02
C LEU A 85 6.37 4.86 18.60
N SER A 86 6.49 4.74 19.92
CA SER A 86 7.76 4.52 20.61
C SER A 86 8.22 3.07 20.44
N SER A 87 9.46 2.84 20.00
CA SER A 87 9.99 1.48 19.94
C SER A 87 11.50 1.37 19.87
N HIS A 88 12.06 0.26 20.35
CA HIS A 88 13.49 -0.07 20.21
C HIS A 88 13.85 -0.62 18.81
N CYS A 89 12.99 -1.43 18.21
CA CYS A 89 13.23 -2.08 16.92
C CYS A 89 12.07 -1.84 15.95
N ARG A 90 12.37 -1.61 14.67
CA ARG A 90 11.36 -1.30 13.64
C ARG A 90 11.62 -2.07 12.37
N TRP A 91 10.63 -2.84 11.90
CA TRP A 91 10.74 -3.63 10.67
C TRP A 91 9.61 -3.27 9.70
N CYS A 92 9.97 -3.17 8.41
CA CYS A 92 9.05 -3.06 7.30
C CYS A 92 9.06 -4.37 6.50
N LEU A 93 7.94 -5.06 6.43
CA LEU A 93 7.72 -6.22 5.57
C LEU A 93 6.84 -5.77 4.41
N THR A 94 7.35 -5.88 3.17
CA THR A 94 6.60 -5.54 1.96
C THR A 94 7.26 -6.16 0.75
N GLY A 95 6.46 -6.78 -0.13
CA GLY A 95 6.94 -7.28 -1.41
C GLY A 95 7.24 -6.16 -2.42
N THR A 96 6.59 -5.00 -2.25
CA THR A 96 6.67 -3.85 -3.16
C THR A 96 6.96 -2.56 -2.38
N PRO A 97 8.21 -2.31 -1.94
CA PRO A 97 8.56 -1.12 -1.16
C PRO A 97 8.46 0.20 -1.96
N LEU A 98 8.50 0.11 -3.30
CA LEU A 98 8.33 1.22 -4.23
C LEU A 98 7.15 0.87 -5.15
N GLN A 99 6.07 1.64 -5.10
CA GLN A 99 4.89 1.40 -5.95
C GLN A 99 4.78 2.47 -7.04
N ASN A 100 4.65 3.74 -6.63
CA ASN A 100 4.30 4.83 -7.54
C ASN A 100 5.38 5.89 -7.63
N LYS A 101 5.98 6.25 -6.48
CA LYS A 101 6.86 7.42 -6.38
C LYS A 101 8.05 7.13 -5.49
N LEU A 102 9.16 7.83 -5.74
CA LEU A 102 10.36 7.73 -4.89
C LEU A 102 10.07 8.11 -3.42
N GLU A 103 9.11 9.00 -3.19
CA GLU A 103 8.63 9.39 -1.86
C GLU A 103 8.08 8.21 -1.04
N ASP A 104 7.67 7.11 -1.68
CA ASP A 104 7.22 5.89 -0.98
C ASP A 104 8.35 5.37 -0.07
N LEU A 105 9.61 5.44 -0.54
CA LEU A 105 10.80 5.07 0.25
C LEU A 105 11.08 6.04 1.38
N TYR A 106 10.87 7.34 1.17
CA TYR A 106 11.04 8.34 2.23
C TYR A 106 10.12 8.01 3.42
N SER A 107 8.87 7.65 3.14
CA SER A 107 7.93 7.26 4.18
C SER A 107 8.42 6.07 5.02
N LEU A 108 9.01 5.06 4.39
CA LEU A 108 9.59 3.92 5.09
C LEU A 108 10.81 4.32 5.94
N LEU A 109 11.68 5.20 5.42
CA LEU A 109 12.83 5.71 6.18
C LEU A 109 12.40 6.59 7.38
N CYS A 110 11.31 7.34 7.24
CA CYS A 110 10.67 8.05 8.34
C CYS A 110 10.19 7.09 9.43
N PHE A 111 9.51 6.00 9.07
CA PHE A 111 9.14 5.01 10.08
C PHE A 111 10.35 4.40 10.76
N LEU A 112 11.37 4.01 9.99
CA LEU A 112 12.59 3.38 10.50
C LEU A 112 13.52 4.34 11.28
N HIS A 113 13.19 5.63 11.38
CA HIS A 113 14.00 6.68 12.02
C HIS A 113 15.45 6.74 11.51
N VAL A 114 15.63 6.63 10.19
CA VAL A 114 16.97 6.61 9.58
C VAL A 114 17.47 8.05 9.36
N GLU A 115 18.22 8.59 10.31
CA GLU A 115 18.82 9.93 10.20
C GLU A 115 20.05 9.94 9.26
N PRO A 116 20.27 11.02 8.48
CA PRO A 116 19.45 12.22 8.31
C PRO A 116 18.31 12.05 7.28
N TRP A 117 18.07 10.84 6.80
CA TRP A 117 17.22 10.55 5.63
C TRP A 117 15.72 10.58 5.89
N CYS A 118 15.31 10.52 7.16
CA CYS A 118 13.93 10.80 7.59
C CYS A 118 13.59 12.30 7.63
N ASN A 119 14.55 13.20 7.39
CA ASN A 119 14.31 14.64 7.29
C ASN A 119 14.05 15.07 5.84
N TRP A 120 12.90 15.71 5.60
CA TRP A 120 12.47 16.10 4.26
C TRP A 120 13.43 17.08 3.57
N ALA A 121 14.06 18.00 4.31
CA ALA A 121 14.98 18.97 3.72
C ALA A 121 16.22 18.29 3.12
N TRP A 122 16.78 17.31 3.85
CA TRP A 122 17.89 16.49 3.38
C TRP A 122 17.48 15.57 2.23
N TRP A 123 16.36 14.86 2.38
CA TRP A 123 15.80 14.01 1.33
C TRP A 123 15.56 14.80 0.04
N SER A 124 14.87 15.94 0.12
CA SER A 124 14.52 16.75 -1.04
C SER A 124 15.76 17.25 -1.78
N LYS A 125 16.75 17.75 -1.04
CA LYS A 125 17.97 18.34 -1.60
C LYS A 125 18.90 17.30 -2.24
N LEU A 126 19.12 16.16 -1.58
CA LEU A 126 20.15 15.20 -1.96
C LEU A 126 19.63 14.00 -2.76
N ILE A 127 18.33 13.72 -2.68
CA ILE A 127 17.72 12.52 -3.28
C ILE A 127 16.62 12.90 -4.27
N GLN A 128 15.54 13.57 -3.81
CA GLN A 128 14.36 13.81 -4.63
C GLN A 128 14.66 14.69 -5.84
N LYS A 129 15.21 15.91 -5.63
CA LYS A 129 15.48 16.86 -6.71
C LYS A 129 16.53 16.33 -7.70
N PRO A 130 17.67 15.74 -7.26
CA PRO A 130 18.59 15.11 -8.20
C PRO A 130 17.91 14.01 -9.04
N TYR A 131 17.11 13.14 -8.42
CA TYR A 131 16.38 12.09 -9.15
C TYR A 131 15.40 12.66 -10.19
N GLU A 132 14.60 13.65 -9.82
CA GLU A 132 13.63 14.31 -10.72
C GLU A 132 14.33 15.02 -11.89
N ASN A 133 15.53 15.56 -11.67
CA ASN A 133 16.35 16.21 -12.69
C ASN A 133 17.16 15.22 -13.54
N GLY A 134 16.98 13.89 -13.35
CA GLY A 134 17.73 12.87 -14.09
C GLY A 134 19.19 12.71 -13.66
N ASP A 135 19.58 13.27 -12.52
CA ASP A 135 20.94 13.17 -11.99
C ASP A 135 21.16 11.79 -11.33
N PRO A 136 22.12 10.98 -11.82
CA PRO A 136 22.38 9.64 -11.29
C PRO A 136 22.84 9.64 -9.83
N ARG A 137 23.29 10.78 -9.29
CA ARG A 137 23.72 10.90 -7.89
C ARG A 137 22.60 10.58 -6.90
N GLY A 138 21.36 10.98 -7.18
CA GLY A 138 20.22 10.70 -6.30
C GLY A 138 19.96 9.20 -6.14
N LEU A 139 19.94 8.48 -7.27
CA LEU A 139 19.73 7.03 -7.28
C LEU A 139 20.91 6.26 -6.66
N LYS A 140 22.15 6.71 -6.90
CA LYS A 140 23.34 6.13 -6.29
C LYS A 140 23.31 6.27 -4.76
N LEU A 141 22.89 7.43 -4.26
CA LEU A 141 22.79 7.69 -2.83
C LEU A 141 21.71 6.82 -2.18
N ILE A 142 20.51 6.73 -2.76
CA ILE A 142 19.46 5.84 -2.25
C ILE A 142 19.93 4.39 -2.17
N LYS A 143 20.57 3.88 -3.23
CA LYS A 143 21.09 2.51 -3.24
C LYS A 143 22.11 2.29 -2.11
N ALA A 144 22.97 3.28 -1.84
CA ALA A 144 23.93 3.20 -0.75
C ALA A 144 23.25 3.17 0.63
N ILE A 145 22.19 3.97 0.82
CA ILE A 145 21.40 4.00 2.07
C ILE A 145 20.63 2.69 2.28
N LEU A 146 20.00 2.17 1.23
CA LEU A 146 19.18 0.97 1.33
C LEU A 146 20.01 -0.30 1.49
N ARG A 147 21.25 -0.35 0.98
CA ARG A 147 22.09 -1.55 1.01
C ARG A 147 22.27 -2.16 2.41
N PRO A 148 22.57 -1.41 3.49
CA PRO A 148 22.64 -1.95 4.84
C PRO A 148 21.27 -2.14 5.52
N LEU A 149 20.20 -1.52 5.01
CA LEU A 149 18.88 -1.49 5.66
C LEU A 149 17.89 -2.50 5.06
N MET A 150 18.07 -2.88 3.80
CA MET A 150 17.13 -3.67 3.02
C MET A 150 17.73 -5.03 2.68
N LEU A 151 17.06 -6.08 3.15
CA LEU A 151 17.26 -7.43 2.64
C LEU A 151 16.17 -7.73 1.60
N ARG A 152 16.57 -7.89 0.34
CA ARG A 152 15.67 -8.26 -0.75
C ARG A 152 16.20 -9.49 -1.47
N ARG A 153 15.37 -10.54 -1.54
CA ARG A 153 15.60 -11.74 -2.33
C ARG A 153 14.54 -11.81 -3.43
N THR A 154 14.91 -12.33 -4.58
CA THR A 154 14.02 -12.57 -5.73
C THR A 154 13.94 -14.07 -6.00
N LYS A 155 13.02 -14.49 -6.88
CA LYS A 155 12.86 -15.89 -7.28
C LYS A 155 14.12 -16.44 -7.96
N GLU A 156 14.92 -15.56 -8.55
CA GLU A 156 16.18 -15.86 -9.22
C GLU A 156 17.39 -15.85 -8.28
N THR A 157 17.19 -15.55 -6.98
CA THR A 157 18.27 -15.55 -5.98
C THR A 157 18.81 -16.96 -5.79
N ARG A 158 20.14 -17.08 -5.71
CA ARG A 158 20.83 -18.35 -5.50
C ARG A 158 21.38 -18.45 -4.08
N ASP A 159 21.45 -19.67 -3.55
CA ASP A 159 22.12 -19.99 -2.31
C ASP A 159 23.65 -19.98 -2.46
N LYS A 160 24.38 -20.44 -1.43
CA LYS A 160 25.85 -20.45 -1.44
C LYS A 160 26.40 -21.52 -2.39
N GLU A 161 25.59 -22.53 -2.66
CA GLU A 161 25.87 -23.70 -3.48
C GLU A 161 25.53 -23.44 -4.96
N GLY A 162 24.86 -22.34 -5.27
CA GLY A 162 24.49 -21.89 -6.61
C GLY A 162 23.10 -22.35 -7.07
N SER A 163 22.34 -23.02 -6.21
CA SER A 163 20.97 -23.47 -6.48
C SER A 163 19.97 -22.34 -6.25
N LEU A 164 18.83 -22.35 -6.94
CA LEU A 164 17.79 -21.36 -6.72
C LEU A 164 17.20 -21.53 -5.32
N ILE A 165 17.02 -20.44 -4.58
CA ILE A 165 16.38 -20.50 -3.26
C ILE A 165 14.90 -20.91 -3.33
N LEU A 166 14.31 -20.82 -4.53
CA LEU A 166 12.93 -21.18 -4.79
C LEU A 166 12.81 -21.72 -6.22
N GLU A 167 12.55 -23.01 -6.33
CA GLU A 167 12.23 -23.66 -7.61
C GLU A 167 10.72 -23.65 -7.79
N LEU A 168 10.24 -22.85 -8.74
CA LEU A 168 8.84 -22.80 -9.12
C LEU A 168 8.62 -23.55 -10.43
N PRO A 169 7.48 -24.24 -10.58
CA PRO A 169 7.09 -24.75 -11.88
C PRO A 169 6.93 -23.60 -12.89
N PRO A 170 7.07 -23.86 -14.19
CA PRO A 170 6.83 -22.86 -15.21
C PRO A 170 5.43 -22.28 -15.06
N THR A 171 5.31 -20.96 -15.16
CA THR A 171 4.00 -20.29 -15.12
C THR A 171 3.27 -20.61 -16.41
N ASP A 172 2.10 -21.26 -16.30
CA ASP A 172 1.19 -21.45 -17.42
C ASP A 172 0.22 -20.26 -17.49
N VAL A 173 0.33 -19.45 -18.54
CA VAL A 173 -0.53 -18.28 -18.78
C VAL A 173 -1.34 -18.53 -20.04
N GLN A 174 -2.65 -18.70 -19.88
CA GLN A 174 -3.57 -18.91 -20.99
C GLN A 174 -4.44 -17.67 -21.17
N VAL A 175 -4.40 -17.06 -22.35
CA VAL A 175 -5.30 -15.97 -22.73
C VAL A 175 -6.49 -16.59 -23.46
N ILE A 176 -7.65 -16.56 -22.80
CA ILE A 176 -8.91 -17.02 -23.38
C ILE A 176 -9.68 -15.79 -23.82
N GLU A 177 -9.78 -15.60 -25.13
CA GLU A 177 -10.61 -14.54 -25.70
C GLU A 177 -12.08 -14.99 -25.65
N CYS A 178 -12.89 -14.25 -24.90
CA CYS A 178 -14.32 -14.51 -24.80
C CYS A 178 -15.07 -13.72 -25.88
N GLU A 179 -15.93 -14.41 -26.62
CA GLU A 179 -16.89 -13.73 -27.50
C GLU A 179 -18.07 -13.20 -26.68
N GLN A 180 -18.45 -11.96 -26.94
CA GLN A 180 -19.67 -11.39 -26.38
C GLN A 180 -20.88 -12.00 -27.09
N SER A 181 -21.93 -12.30 -26.33
CA SER A 181 -23.24 -12.58 -26.91
C SER A 181 -23.76 -11.36 -27.68
N GLU A 182 -24.73 -11.58 -28.58
CA GLU A 182 -25.36 -10.50 -29.35
C GLU A 182 -25.93 -9.40 -28.43
N ALA A 183 -26.62 -9.80 -27.36
CA ALA A 183 -27.18 -8.87 -26.37
C ALA A 183 -26.10 -8.05 -25.62
N GLU A 184 -24.99 -8.68 -25.23
CA GLU A 184 -23.87 -7.99 -24.59
C GLU A 184 -23.17 -7.03 -25.56
N ARG A 185 -23.00 -7.45 -26.82
CA ARG A 185 -22.39 -6.64 -27.87
C ARG A 185 -23.23 -5.40 -28.18
N ASP A 186 -24.54 -5.55 -28.27
CA ASP A 186 -25.47 -4.46 -28.51
C ASP A 186 -25.45 -3.46 -27.34
N PHE A 187 -25.53 -3.97 -26.12
CA PHE A 187 -25.46 -3.15 -24.91
C PHE A 187 -24.11 -2.39 -24.81
N TYR A 188 -22.99 -3.09 -25.04
CA TYR A 188 -21.67 -2.48 -25.07
C TYR A 188 -21.56 -1.40 -26.15
N THR A 189 -22.08 -1.67 -27.35
CA THR A 189 -22.04 -0.72 -28.47
C THR A 189 -22.86 0.53 -28.19
N ALA A 190 -24.05 0.38 -27.59
CA ALA A 190 -24.87 1.50 -27.16
C ALA A 190 -24.16 2.36 -26.09
N LEU A 191 -23.55 1.70 -25.09
CA LEU A 191 -22.77 2.37 -24.04
C LEU A 191 -21.54 3.09 -24.61
N TYR A 192 -20.84 2.48 -25.55
CA TYR A 192 -19.70 3.05 -26.25
C TYR A 192 -20.08 4.30 -27.04
N LYS A 193 -21.16 4.23 -27.85
CA LYS A 193 -21.64 5.38 -28.62
C LYS A 193 -22.01 6.55 -27.70
N ARG A 194 -22.71 6.29 -26.60
CA ARG A 194 -23.06 7.31 -25.60
C ARG A 194 -21.80 7.93 -24.98
N SER A 195 -20.84 7.11 -24.59
CA SER A 195 -19.58 7.56 -23.98
C SER A 195 -18.75 8.37 -24.98
N LYS A 196 -18.72 7.97 -26.25
CA LYS A 196 -18.02 8.66 -27.33
C LYS A 196 -18.58 10.06 -27.58
N VAL A 197 -19.90 10.23 -27.62
CA VAL A 197 -20.52 11.57 -27.76
C VAL A 197 -20.11 12.50 -26.62
N GLN A 198 -20.10 12.02 -25.38
CA GLN A 198 -19.65 12.82 -24.22
C GLN A 198 -18.16 13.16 -24.30
N PHE A 199 -17.34 12.21 -24.74
CA PHE A 199 -15.91 12.46 -24.96
C PHE A 199 -15.66 13.51 -26.05
N ASP A 200 -16.33 13.38 -27.21
CA ASP A 200 -16.19 14.31 -28.33
C ASP A 200 -16.62 15.73 -27.94
N GLN A 201 -17.63 15.89 -27.07
CA GLN A 201 -17.99 17.18 -26.48
C GLN A 201 -16.85 17.78 -25.64
N PHE A 202 -16.17 16.99 -24.82
CA PHE A 202 -15.03 17.47 -24.05
C PHE A 202 -13.84 17.87 -24.93
N VAL A 203 -13.64 17.15 -26.05
CA VAL A 203 -12.63 17.49 -27.06
C VAL A 203 -12.97 18.81 -27.74
N ALA A 204 -14.21 18.98 -28.21
CA ALA A 204 -14.65 20.21 -28.88
C ALA A 204 -14.55 21.46 -27.99
N GLN A 205 -14.76 21.29 -26.68
CA GLN A 205 -14.61 22.38 -25.69
C GLN A 205 -13.15 22.66 -25.30
N GLY A 206 -12.18 21.86 -25.78
CA GLY A 206 -10.77 21.97 -25.37
C GLY A 206 -10.52 21.64 -23.90
N ARG A 207 -11.44 20.95 -23.22
CA ARG A 207 -11.42 20.71 -21.76
C ARG A 207 -11.12 19.25 -21.38
N VAL A 208 -10.49 18.49 -22.26
CA VAL A 208 -10.18 17.07 -22.05
C VAL A 208 -9.40 16.85 -20.75
N LEU A 209 -8.33 17.61 -20.51
CA LEU A 209 -7.50 17.48 -19.31
C LEU A 209 -8.23 17.91 -18.03
N HIS A 210 -9.16 18.87 -18.12
CA HIS A 210 -9.97 19.31 -16.98
C HIS A 210 -11.04 18.28 -16.58
N ASN A 211 -11.45 17.42 -17.51
CA ASN A 211 -12.48 16.40 -17.32
C ASN A 211 -11.90 14.98 -17.19
N TYR A 212 -10.63 14.84 -16.79
CA TYR A 212 -9.95 13.54 -16.73
C TYR A 212 -10.69 12.50 -15.87
N ALA A 213 -11.24 12.94 -14.73
CA ALA A 213 -12.05 12.09 -13.86
C ALA A 213 -13.31 11.53 -14.57
N ASN A 214 -14.00 12.37 -15.34
CA ASN A 214 -15.17 11.95 -16.12
C ASN A 214 -14.79 10.97 -17.22
N ILE A 215 -13.64 11.16 -17.88
CA ILE A 215 -13.15 10.23 -18.92
C ILE A 215 -12.83 8.86 -18.31
N LEU A 216 -12.18 8.83 -17.15
CA LEU A 216 -11.92 7.58 -16.43
C LEU A 216 -13.21 6.87 -16.03
N GLU A 217 -14.25 7.62 -15.66
CA GLU A 217 -15.57 7.05 -15.37
C GLU A 217 -16.20 6.40 -16.62
N LEU A 218 -16.12 7.05 -17.79
CA LEU A 218 -16.62 6.47 -19.04
C LEU A 218 -15.90 5.15 -19.39
N LEU A 219 -14.58 5.13 -19.27
CA LEU A 219 -13.78 3.92 -19.49
C LEU A 219 -14.10 2.84 -18.45
N LEU A 220 -14.30 3.21 -17.18
CA LEU A 220 -14.67 2.28 -16.12
C LEU A 220 -16.00 1.60 -16.44
N ARG A 221 -17.01 2.34 -16.92
CA ARG A 221 -18.31 1.77 -17.31
C ARG A 221 -18.19 0.78 -18.46
N LEU A 222 -17.36 1.07 -19.47
CA LEU A 222 -17.08 0.12 -20.56
C LEU A 222 -16.40 -1.16 -20.04
N ARG A 223 -15.43 -1.02 -19.14
CA ARG A 223 -14.76 -2.18 -18.52
C ARG A 223 -15.70 -3.01 -17.64
N GLN A 224 -16.59 -2.36 -16.90
CA GLN A 224 -17.64 -3.02 -16.12
C GLN A 224 -18.60 -3.78 -17.03
N CYS A 225 -18.98 -3.19 -18.16
CA CYS A 225 -19.82 -3.84 -19.17
C CYS A 225 -19.18 -5.11 -19.73
N CYS A 226 -17.85 -5.13 -19.95
CA CYS A 226 -17.14 -6.33 -20.39
C CYS A 226 -17.14 -7.45 -19.33
N ASN A 227 -17.31 -7.12 -18.05
CA ASN A 227 -17.41 -8.12 -16.98
C ASN A 227 -18.84 -8.61 -16.82
N HIS A 228 -19.80 -7.70 -16.66
CA HIS A 228 -21.24 -8.01 -16.56
C HIS A 228 -22.10 -6.74 -16.75
N PRO A 229 -23.15 -6.74 -17.60
CA PRO A 229 -24.01 -5.57 -17.84
C PRO A 229 -24.64 -4.95 -16.57
N PHE A 230 -25.08 -5.78 -15.62
CA PHE A 230 -25.63 -5.30 -14.32
C PHE A 230 -24.68 -4.43 -13.48
N LEU A 231 -23.37 -4.49 -13.68
CA LEU A 231 -22.43 -3.59 -12.99
C LEU A 231 -22.58 -2.14 -13.44
N VAL A 232 -23.11 -1.94 -14.65
CA VAL A 232 -23.46 -0.61 -15.19
C VAL A 232 -24.89 -0.23 -14.80
N MET A 233 -25.81 -1.19 -14.78
CA MET A 233 -27.24 -0.94 -14.50
C MET A 233 -27.54 -0.69 -13.02
N SER A 234 -26.90 -1.40 -12.09
CA SER A 234 -27.19 -1.30 -10.65
C SER A 234 -26.96 0.08 -10.02
N ARG A 235 -26.23 0.97 -10.70
CA ARG A 235 -26.05 2.37 -10.26
C ARG A 235 -27.06 3.34 -10.86
N ALA A 236 -27.78 2.97 -11.92
CA ALA A 236 -28.78 3.82 -12.53
C ALA A 236 -30.11 3.82 -11.75
N ASP A 237 -30.39 2.75 -10.99
CA ASP A 237 -31.64 2.56 -10.24
C ASP A 237 -31.57 3.01 -8.76
N SER A 238 -30.54 3.77 -8.36
CA SER A 238 -30.37 4.25 -6.98
C SER A 238 -30.33 5.79 -6.85
N GLN A 239 -30.82 6.52 -7.84
CA GLN A 239 -31.05 7.98 -7.76
C GLN A 239 -32.50 8.32 -8.05
#